data_AF-A0A3B3RRG2-F1
#
_entry.id   AF-A0A3B3RRG2-F1
#
_cell.length_a   1.000
_cell.length_b   1.000
_cell.length_c   1.000
_cell.angle_alpha   90.00
_cell.angle_beta   90.00
_cell.angle_gamma   90.00
#
_symmetry.space_group_name_H-M   'P 1'
#
loop_
_entity.id
_entity.type
_entity.pdbx_description
1 polymer ?
#
loop_
_entity_poly.entity_id
_entity_poly.type
_entity_poly.pdbx_seq_one_letter_code
_entity_poly.pdbx_strand_id
1 'polypeptide(L)'
;MRADQAAKKWENLKKKYKDLKYPPVGHGIQTAEVTSSPWQWFHLMNEAMEGRLAGSAPVLAAISCSTDDEDMFAMPIRKIRKVEEKSEILEFLADAAQEAIVTDEKDGLVMENRLIEMDSEKLALERERVGIERAGLEAERAGLERERVGLDREQAILDRERAALEREKAALERESAVIERQRAQLEKARSALDRDRAALERDRGALERDRAELQRDLAALKSGSVEEQSSTAPTGLDMDSGNRRERFLVLFEQLIKKL
;
A
#
# COMPACT_ATOMS: atom_id res chain seq x y z
N MET A 1 39.61 -15.99 -23.90
CA MET A 1 38.31 -15.28 -24.01
C MET A 1 38.62 -13.80 -24.23
N ARG A 2 38.06 -13.14 -25.23
CA ARG A 2 38.29 -11.67 -25.39
C ARG A 2 37.62 -10.93 -24.23
N ALA A 3 38.26 -9.87 -23.72
CA ALA A 3 37.75 -9.09 -22.58
C ALA A 3 36.29 -8.65 -22.78
N ASP A 4 35.93 -8.24 -24.00
CA ASP A 4 34.58 -7.81 -24.37
C ASP A 4 33.52 -8.91 -24.22
N GLN A 5 33.91 -10.17 -24.47
CA GLN A 5 33.00 -11.31 -24.30
C GLN A 5 32.75 -11.60 -22.82
N ALA A 6 33.76 -11.41 -21.97
CA ALA A 6 33.61 -11.57 -20.52
C ALA A 6 32.72 -10.47 -19.94
N ALA A 7 32.90 -9.21 -20.36
CA ALA A 7 32.07 -8.08 -19.96
C ALA A 7 30.59 -8.29 -20.33
N LYS A 8 30.30 -8.74 -21.56
CA LYS A 8 28.92 -9.03 -21.99
C LYS A 8 28.28 -10.16 -21.18
N LYS A 9 29.03 -11.20 -20.84
CA LYS A 9 28.51 -12.29 -19.99
C LYS A 9 28.24 -11.82 -18.57
N TRP A 10 29.06 -10.94 -18.03
CA TRP A 10 28.86 -10.31 -16.73
C TRP A 10 27.58 -9.47 -16.70
N GLU A 11 27.33 -8.66 -17.72
CA GLU A 11 26.08 -7.89 -17.84
C GLU A 11 24.84 -8.77 -17.94
N ASN A 12 24.91 -9.85 -18.73
CA ASN A 12 23.83 -10.84 -18.80
C ASN A 12 23.55 -11.51 -17.44
N LEU A 13 24.62 -11.79 -16.67
CA LEU A 13 24.53 -12.33 -15.31
C LEU A 13 23.84 -11.35 -14.36
N LYS A 14 24.21 -10.06 -14.39
CA LYS A 14 23.59 -9.01 -13.56
C LYS A 14 22.11 -8.84 -13.88
N LYS A 15 21.74 -8.87 -15.17
CA LYS A 15 20.35 -8.75 -15.60
C LYS A 15 19.50 -9.88 -15.01
N LYS A 16 19.94 -11.12 -15.18
CA LYS A 16 19.27 -12.30 -14.61
C LYS A 16 19.16 -12.23 -13.08
N TYR A 17 20.20 -11.75 -12.40
CA TYR A 17 20.17 -11.52 -10.95
C TYR A 17 19.13 -10.47 -10.54
N LYS A 18 19.05 -9.33 -11.25
CA LYS A 18 18.07 -8.28 -10.97
C LYS A 18 16.63 -8.77 -11.16
N ASP A 19 16.38 -9.50 -12.24
CA ASP A 19 15.06 -10.06 -12.55
C ASP A 19 14.59 -11.06 -11.47
N LEU A 20 15.52 -11.82 -10.87
CA LEU A 20 15.25 -12.76 -9.77
C LEU A 20 15.12 -12.08 -8.40
N LYS A 21 15.88 -11.02 -8.15
CA LYS A 21 15.89 -10.29 -6.87
C LYS A 21 14.71 -9.32 -6.74
N TYR A 22 14.27 -8.76 -7.86
CA TYR A 22 13.18 -7.79 -7.92
C TYR A 22 12.22 -8.17 -9.06
N PRO A 23 11.38 -9.20 -8.87
CA PRO A 23 10.43 -9.60 -9.88
C PRO A 23 9.45 -8.43 -10.18
N PRO A 24 9.15 -8.14 -11.46
CA PRO A 24 8.28 -7.04 -11.82
C PRO A 24 6.86 -7.24 -11.28
N VAL A 25 6.31 -6.16 -10.70
CA VAL A 25 5.01 -6.11 -10.02
C VAL A 25 3.91 -6.53 -11.00
N GLY A 26 3.30 -7.69 -10.75
CA GLY A 26 2.30 -8.31 -11.63
C GLY A 26 2.36 -9.84 -11.65
N HIS A 27 3.49 -10.45 -11.27
CA HIS A 27 3.57 -11.88 -11.00
C HIS A 27 3.22 -12.14 -9.53
N GLY A 28 1.92 -12.07 -9.26
CA GLY A 28 1.35 -12.29 -7.93
C GLY A 28 1.70 -13.66 -7.36
N ILE A 29 2.04 -13.66 -6.07
CA ILE A 29 1.61 -14.63 -5.06
C ILE A 29 1.01 -15.91 -5.65
N GLN A 30 1.88 -16.87 -5.99
CA GLN A 30 1.59 -18.29 -6.07
C GLN A 30 2.95 -18.99 -6.26
N THR A 31 3.21 -20.04 -5.49
CA THR A 31 4.45 -20.85 -5.44
C THR A 31 5.47 -20.48 -4.35
N ALA A 32 5.00 -20.38 -3.10
CA ALA A 32 5.60 -21.30 -2.13
C ALA A 32 5.31 -22.73 -2.65
N GLU A 33 6.38 -23.52 -2.81
CA GLU A 33 6.38 -24.95 -3.18
C GLU A 33 6.39 -25.30 -4.69
N VAL A 34 7.57 -25.84 -5.10
CA VAL A 34 7.75 -26.89 -6.14
C VAL A 34 7.63 -26.39 -7.60
N THR A 35 8.67 -26.16 -8.40
CA THR A 35 9.97 -26.84 -8.54
C THR A 35 10.99 -25.97 -9.30
N SER A 36 12.25 -26.27 -9.06
CA SER A 36 13.36 -26.22 -10.01
C SER A 36 14.26 -24.97 -10.02
N SER A 37 15.10 -24.96 -8.97
CA SER A 37 16.38 -24.26 -8.82
C SER A 37 16.33 -22.74 -8.89
N PRO A 38 16.32 -22.02 -7.73
CA PRO A 38 16.92 -20.69 -7.69
C PRO A 38 18.28 -20.84 -8.35
N TRP A 39 18.47 -20.06 -9.43
CA TRP A 39 19.64 -20.12 -10.30
C TRP A 39 20.89 -20.45 -9.47
N GLN A 40 21.56 -21.58 -9.74
CA GLN A 40 22.59 -22.14 -8.84
C GLN A 40 23.73 -21.16 -8.52
N TRP A 41 23.88 -20.13 -9.35
CA TRP A 41 24.85 -19.05 -9.21
C TRP A 41 24.30 -17.82 -8.49
N PHE A 42 23.06 -17.84 -8.02
CA PHE A 42 22.40 -16.72 -7.35
C PHE A 42 23.17 -16.33 -6.09
N HIS A 43 23.55 -17.28 -5.24
CA HIS A 43 24.33 -17.00 -4.04
C HIS A 43 25.73 -16.48 -4.36
N LEU A 44 26.43 -17.09 -5.34
CA LEU A 44 27.74 -16.62 -5.81
C LEU A 44 27.68 -15.21 -6.39
N MET A 45 26.64 -14.91 -7.17
CA MET A 45 26.39 -13.58 -7.72
C MET A 45 26.01 -12.59 -6.62
N ASN A 46 25.22 -13.03 -5.63
CA ASN A 46 24.83 -12.21 -4.49
C ASN A 46 26.05 -11.83 -3.62
N GLU A 47 26.95 -12.78 -3.37
CA GLU A 47 28.21 -12.54 -2.66
C GLU A 47 29.18 -11.65 -3.45
N ALA A 48 29.24 -11.81 -4.79
CA ALA A 48 30.01 -10.93 -5.66
C ALA A 48 29.46 -9.48 -5.63
N MET A 49 28.14 -9.31 -5.70
CA MET A 49 27.47 -8.01 -5.65
C MET A 49 27.53 -7.35 -4.27
N GLU A 50 27.62 -8.14 -3.20
CA GLU A 50 27.80 -7.67 -1.81
C GLU A 50 29.28 -7.49 -1.43
N GLY A 51 30.21 -7.71 -2.38
CA GLY A 51 31.64 -7.46 -2.21
C GLY A 51 32.39 -8.51 -1.37
N ARG A 52 31.74 -9.60 -0.97
CA ARG A 52 32.33 -10.65 -0.11
C ARG A 52 33.37 -11.53 -0.82
N LEU A 53 33.38 -11.53 -2.16
CA LEU A 53 34.37 -12.25 -2.97
C LEU A 53 35.55 -11.36 -3.41
N ALA A 54 35.63 -10.11 -2.94
CA ALA A 54 36.74 -9.21 -3.25
C ALA A 54 38.05 -9.78 -2.67
N GLY A 55 39.02 -10.07 -3.54
CA GLY A 55 40.33 -10.64 -3.17
C GLY A 55 40.42 -12.18 -3.22
N SER A 56 39.35 -12.88 -3.60
CA SER A 56 39.32 -14.35 -3.60
C SER A 56 39.80 -15.02 -4.91
N ALA A 57 40.18 -14.24 -5.93
CA ALA A 57 40.64 -14.75 -7.23
C ALA A 57 42.12 -14.39 -7.47
N PRO A 58 42.95 -15.33 -7.97
CA PRO A 58 44.33 -15.03 -8.34
C PRO A 58 44.38 -14.14 -9.58
N VAL A 59 45.16 -13.06 -9.50
CA VAL A 59 45.39 -12.12 -10.61
C VAL A 59 46.26 -12.82 -11.66
N LEU A 60 45.70 -13.09 -12.83
CA LEU A 60 46.46 -13.64 -13.96
C LEU A 60 47.33 -12.54 -14.57
N ALA A 61 48.63 -12.57 -14.28
CA ALA A 61 49.63 -11.71 -14.91
C ALA A 61 49.97 -12.23 -16.32
N ALA A 62 49.90 -11.35 -17.32
CA ALA A 62 50.36 -11.64 -18.67
C ALA A 62 51.89 -11.62 -18.70
N ILE A 63 52.51 -12.73 -19.09
CA ILE A 63 53.96 -12.84 -19.27
C ILE A 63 54.29 -12.31 -20.67
N SER A 64 54.96 -11.16 -20.75
CA SER A 64 55.67 -10.71 -21.96
C SER A 64 57.14 -11.15 -21.87
N CYS A 65 57.55 -11.86 -22.91
CA CYS A 65 58.84 -12.49 -23.13
C CYS A 65 59.68 -11.63 -24.11
N SER A 66 60.95 -11.40 -23.81
CA SER A 66 62.06 -11.23 -24.78
C SER A 66 63.38 -11.18 -23.99
N THR A 67 64.27 -12.19 -24.02
CA THR A 67 65.17 -12.56 -25.14
C THR A 67 66.24 -11.47 -25.29
N ASP A 68 67.40 -11.62 -24.63
CA ASP A 68 68.67 -12.17 -25.18
C ASP A 68 69.50 -10.99 -25.78
N ASP A 69 70.83 -10.83 -25.78
CA ASP A 69 71.97 -11.74 -25.67
C ASP A 69 73.31 -10.93 -25.70
N GLU A 70 74.38 -11.50 -25.12
CA GLU A 70 75.77 -11.64 -25.66
C GLU A 70 76.77 -10.45 -25.81
N ASP A 71 77.76 -10.43 -24.90
CA ASP A 71 79.22 -10.64 -25.05
C ASP A 71 80.17 -9.97 -26.10
N MET A 72 81.33 -9.55 -25.54
CA MET A 72 82.74 -9.57 -26.00
C MET A 72 83.23 -8.80 -27.25
N PHE A 73 84.37 -8.07 -27.13
CA PHE A 73 85.71 -8.47 -27.67
C PHE A 73 86.79 -7.39 -27.45
N ALA A 74 88.05 -7.83 -27.38
CA ALA A 74 89.25 -7.12 -26.94
C ALA A 74 90.01 -6.29 -28.01
N MET A 75 90.98 -5.51 -27.52
CA MET A 75 91.80 -4.38 -28.07
C MET A 75 92.50 -4.55 -29.44
N PRO A 76 93.10 -3.46 -30.00
CA PRO A 76 94.56 -3.33 -29.86
C PRO A 76 95.14 -1.89 -29.69
N ILE A 77 96.38 -1.87 -29.17
CA ILE A 77 97.26 -0.74 -28.86
C ILE A 77 97.71 0.04 -30.13
N ARG A 78 97.76 1.38 -30.05
CA ARG A 78 98.59 2.22 -30.95
C ARG A 78 99.39 3.26 -30.14
N LYS A 79 100.70 3.32 -30.42
CA LYS A 79 101.70 4.20 -29.79
C LYS A 79 101.46 5.67 -30.16
N ILE A 80 101.38 6.56 -29.18
CA ILE A 80 101.25 8.01 -29.40
C ILE A 80 102.60 8.69 -29.15
N ARG A 81 103.02 9.48 -30.14
CA ARG A 81 104.19 10.36 -30.12
C ARG A 81 103.88 11.61 -29.30
N LYS A 82 104.88 12.07 -28.57
CA LYS A 82 104.90 13.33 -27.81
C LYS A 82 104.87 14.52 -28.78
N VAL A 83 103.81 15.33 -28.74
CA VAL A 83 103.81 16.69 -29.31
C VAL A 83 103.14 17.61 -28.28
N GLU A 84 103.84 18.70 -27.97
CA GLU A 84 103.50 19.71 -27.00
C GLU A 84 102.60 20.78 -27.66
N GLU A 85 101.35 20.83 -27.24
CA GLU A 85 100.45 22.00 -27.31
C GLU A 85 99.28 21.66 -26.37
N LYS A 86 99.47 21.94 -25.08
CA LYS A 86 98.68 21.37 -23.98
C LYS A 86 97.63 22.31 -23.37
N SER A 87 97.52 23.56 -23.81
CA SER A 87 96.58 24.52 -23.22
C SER A 87 95.23 24.56 -23.95
N GLU A 88 95.21 24.65 -25.28
CA GLU A 88 93.96 24.86 -26.04
C GLU A 88 93.07 23.62 -26.12
N ILE A 89 93.66 22.42 -26.19
CA ILE A 89 92.91 21.15 -26.22
C ILE A 89 92.25 20.85 -24.87
N LEU A 90 92.90 21.20 -23.76
CA LEU A 90 92.33 20.99 -22.42
C LEU A 90 91.16 21.94 -22.15
N GLU A 91 91.23 23.18 -22.65
CA GLU A 91 90.15 24.17 -22.53
C GLU A 91 88.93 23.76 -23.37
N PHE A 92 89.12 23.36 -24.63
CA PHE A 92 88.04 22.84 -25.48
C PHE A 92 87.40 21.56 -24.91
N LEU A 93 88.19 20.65 -24.33
CA LEU A 93 87.64 19.44 -23.70
C LEU A 93 86.91 19.75 -22.39
N ALA A 94 87.33 20.79 -21.65
CA ALA A 94 86.63 21.25 -20.47
C ALA A 94 85.29 21.90 -20.84
N ASP A 95 85.27 22.77 -21.85
CA ASP A 95 84.06 23.39 -22.37
C ASP A 95 83.10 22.34 -22.94
N ALA A 96 83.60 21.37 -23.72
CA ALA A 96 82.78 20.27 -24.24
C ALA A 96 82.25 19.35 -23.14
N ALA A 97 83.03 19.09 -22.07
CA ALA A 97 82.56 18.31 -20.93
C ALA A 97 81.51 19.08 -20.11
N GLN A 98 81.66 20.38 -19.96
CA GLN A 98 80.73 21.23 -19.23
C GLN A 98 79.43 21.45 -20.02
N GLU A 99 79.51 21.58 -21.34
CA GLU A 99 78.34 21.55 -22.23
C GLU A 99 77.62 20.20 -22.17
N ALA A 100 78.34 19.08 -22.18
CA ALA A 100 77.74 17.74 -22.05
C ALA A 100 77.00 17.53 -20.71
N ILE A 101 77.58 18.02 -19.60
CA ILE A 101 76.92 17.99 -18.29
C ILE A 101 75.66 18.87 -18.27
N VAL A 102 75.75 20.08 -18.82
CA VAL A 102 74.61 21.01 -18.92
C VAL A 102 73.50 20.46 -19.84
N THR A 103 73.86 19.75 -20.91
CA THR A 103 72.87 19.09 -21.78
C THR A 103 72.18 17.93 -21.08
N ASP A 104 72.91 17.10 -20.33
CA ASP A 104 72.32 15.99 -19.57
C ASP A 104 71.40 16.49 -18.43
N GLU A 105 71.81 17.55 -17.72
CA GLU A 105 70.96 18.21 -16.71
C GLU A 105 69.70 18.82 -17.33
N LYS A 106 69.84 19.49 -18.49
CA LYS A 106 68.73 20.06 -19.23
C LYS A 106 67.76 18.98 -19.73
N ASP A 107 68.27 17.86 -20.22
CA ASP A 107 67.46 16.73 -20.68
C ASP A 107 66.75 16.05 -19.49
N GLY A 108 67.41 15.95 -18.33
CA GLY A 108 66.79 15.51 -17.08
C GLY A 108 65.62 16.39 -16.64
N LEU A 109 65.81 17.72 -16.66
CA LEU A 109 64.76 18.70 -16.33
C LEU A 109 63.60 18.67 -17.34
N VAL A 110 63.87 18.43 -18.62
CA VAL A 110 62.81 18.28 -19.65
C VAL A 110 61.95 17.05 -19.37
N MET A 111 62.58 15.94 -18.96
CA MET A 111 61.85 14.71 -18.61
C MET A 111 61.07 14.86 -17.30
N GLU A 112 61.61 15.57 -16.32
CA GLU A 112 60.91 15.90 -15.07
C GLU A 112 59.69 16.80 -15.32
N ASN A 113 59.83 17.85 -16.13
CA ASN A 113 58.70 18.70 -16.52
C ASN A 113 57.61 17.91 -17.25
N ARG A 114 57.98 16.99 -18.15
CA ARG A 114 57.03 16.12 -18.84
C ARG A 114 56.28 15.20 -17.85
N LEU A 115 56.96 14.68 -16.84
CA LEU A 115 56.32 13.85 -15.81
C LEU A 115 55.34 14.67 -14.95
N ILE A 116 55.73 15.88 -14.57
CA ILE A 116 54.86 16.83 -13.84
C ILE A 116 53.64 17.21 -14.67
N GLU A 117 53.80 17.45 -15.97
CA GLU A 117 52.70 17.72 -16.89
C GLU A 117 51.70 16.55 -16.92
N MET A 118 52.19 15.32 -17.10
CA MET A 118 51.36 14.11 -17.08
C MET A 118 50.63 13.92 -15.75
N ASP A 119 51.30 14.15 -14.62
CA ASP A 119 50.68 14.07 -13.29
C ASP A 119 49.62 15.18 -13.10
N SER A 120 49.86 16.38 -13.63
CA SER A 120 48.89 17.49 -13.60
C SER A 120 47.64 17.18 -14.43
N GLU A 121 47.81 16.56 -15.61
CA GLU A 121 46.71 16.11 -16.47
C GLU A 121 45.91 14.99 -15.79
N LYS A 122 46.60 14.03 -15.18
CA LYS A 122 45.96 12.95 -14.42
C LYS A 122 45.12 13.51 -13.26
N LEU A 123 45.67 14.46 -12.50
CA LEU A 123 44.94 15.13 -11.41
C LEU A 123 43.74 15.93 -11.94
N ALA A 124 43.85 16.56 -13.11
CA ALA A 124 42.73 17.25 -13.75
C ALA A 124 41.59 16.29 -14.11
N LEU A 125 41.92 15.14 -14.73
CA LEU A 125 40.94 14.09 -15.05
C LEU A 125 40.31 13.48 -13.79
N GLU A 126 41.08 13.28 -12.72
CA GLU A 126 40.54 12.82 -11.44
C GLU A 126 39.58 13.83 -10.82
N ARG A 127 39.90 15.13 -10.87
CA ARG A 127 39.00 16.19 -10.40
C ARG A 127 37.72 16.25 -11.22
N GLU A 128 37.82 16.12 -12.54
CA GLU A 128 36.65 16.07 -13.43
C GLU A 128 35.76 14.86 -13.10
N ARG A 129 36.36 13.67 -12.96
CA ARG A 129 35.64 12.45 -12.57
C ARG A 129 34.88 12.63 -11.25
N VAL A 130 35.55 13.16 -10.23
CA VAL A 130 34.93 13.45 -8.93
C VAL A 130 33.83 14.51 -9.06
N GLY A 131 33.99 15.50 -9.94
CA GLY A 131 32.97 16.49 -10.25
C GLY A 131 31.70 15.87 -10.83
N ILE A 132 31.86 14.94 -11.80
CA ILE A 132 30.74 14.20 -12.40
C ILE A 132 30.05 13.32 -11.36
N GLU A 133 30.81 12.59 -10.53
CA GLU A 133 30.25 11.76 -9.46
C GLU A 133 29.46 12.59 -8.44
N ARG A 134 29.99 13.75 -8.01
CA ARG A 134 29.29 14.66 -7.10
C ARG A 134 28.00 15.18 -7.71
N ALA A 135 28.01 15.62 -8.97
CA ALA A 135 26.82 16.08 -9.67
C ALA A 135 25.76 14.96 -9.78
N GLY A 136 26.19 13.72 -10.02
CA GLY A 136 25.30 12.55 -10.02
C GLY A 136 24.65 12.31 -8.66
N LEU A 137 25.42 12.35 -7.57
CA LEU A 137 24.91 12.18 -6.21
C LEU A 137 23.96 13.33 -5.80
N GLU A 138 24.25 14.56 -6.22
CA GLU A 138 23.35 15.70 -5.99
C GLU A 138 22.01 15.54 -6.72
N ALA A 139 22.04 15.07 -7.97
CA ALA A 139 20.83 14.78 -8.74
C ALA A 139 20.01 13.65 -8.10
N GLU A 140 20.65 12.59 -7.61
CA GLU A 140 20.00 11.48 -6.89
C GLU A 140 19.36 11.98 -5.58
N ARG A 141 20.08 12.76 -4.78
CA ARG A 141 19.55 13.38 -3.55
C ARG A 141 18.32 14.23 -3.84
N ALA A 142 18.37 15.06 -4.89
CA ALA A 142 17.21 15.84 -5.32
C ALA A 142 16.05 14.95 -5.79
N GLY A 143 16.34 13.81 -6.42
CA GLY A 143 15.35 12.78 -6.77
C GLY A 143 14.63 12.24 -5.54
N LEU A 144 15.40 11.76 -4.57
CA LEU A 144 14.89 11.20 -3.30
C LEU A 144 14.12 12.23 -2.49
N GLU A 145 14.53 13.49 -2.48
CA GLU A 145 13.78 14.57 -1.79
C GLU A 145 12.40 14.76 -2.41
N ARG A 146 12.29 14.74 -3.75
CA ARG A 146 10.99 14.85 -4.43
C ARG A 146 10.11 13.63 -4.14
N GLU A 147 10.69 12.43 -4.10
CA GLU A 147 9.97 11.21 -3.74
C GLU A 147 9.46 11.27 -2.30
N ARG A 148 10.30 11.71 -1.34
CA ARG A 148 9.88 11.89 0.05
C ARG A 148 8.69 12.84 0.16
N VAL A 149 8.76 13.98 -0.51
CA VAL A 149 7.65 14.95 -0.55
C VAL A 149 6.39 14.36 -1.21
N GLY A 150 6.55 13.47 -2.20
CA GLY A 150 5.46 12.70 -2.78
C GLY A 150 4.79 11.79 -1.75
N LEU A 151 5.58 10.98 -1.05
CA LEU A 151 5.11 10.06 -0.01
C LEU A 151 4.45 10.81 1.15
N ASP A 152 5.00 11.94 1.60
CA ASP A 152 4.41 12.78 2.65
C ASP A 152 2.99 13.26 2.25
N ARG A 153 2.77 13.57 0.96
CA ARG A 153 1.44 13.95 0.46
C ARG A 153 0.49 12.76 0.42
N GLU A 154 0.94 11.60 -0.04
CA GLU A 154 0.14 10.39 -0.06
C GLU A 154 -0.28 9.97 1.35
N GLN A 155 0.65 10.02 2.31
CA GLN A 155 0.35 9.76 3.71
C GLN A 155 -0.69 10.73 4.26
N ALA A 156 -0.57 12.03 3.96
CA ALA A 156 -1.57 13.01 4.36
C ALA A 156 -2.95 12.78 3.71
N ILE A 157 -3.03 12.18 2.52
CA ILE A 157 -4.30 11.80 1.89
C ILE A 157 -4.90 10.60 2.64
N LEU A 158 -4.10 9.56 2.88
CA LEU A 158 -4.53 8.36 3.62
C LEU A 158 -5.03 8.69 5.02
N ASP A 159 -4.38 9.62 5.73
CA ASP A 159 -4.82 10.05 7.06
C ASP A 159 -6.19 10.74 7.02
N ARG A 160 -6.46 11.53 5.98
CA ARG A 160 -7.79 12.16 5.78
C ARG A 160 -8.85 11.12 5.47
N GLU A 161 -8.55 10.13 4.62
CA GLU A 161 -9.45 9.03 4.29
C GLU A 161 -9.78 8.17 5.52
N ARG A 162 -8.77 7.82 6.32
CA ARG A 162 -8.95 7.10 7.60
C ARG A 162 -9.88 7.87 8.54
N ALA A 163 -9.65 9.17 8.71
CA ALA A 163 -10.50 9.99 9.54
C ALA A 163 -11.94 10.12 8.99
N ALA A 164 -12.13 10.10 7.67
CA ALA A 164 -13.47 10.09 7.06
C ALA A 164 -14.20 8.76 7.35
N LEU A 165 -13.53 7.64 7.17
CA LEU A 165 -14.07 6.31 7.47
C LEU A 165 -14.43 6.13 8.94
N GLU A 166 -13.62 6.66 9.87
CA GLU A 166 -13.95 6.65 11.30
C GLU A 166 -15.24 7.41 11.61
N ARG A 167 -15.46 8.56 10.96
CA ARG A 167 -16.71 9.33 11.11
C ARG A 167 -17.91 8.58 10.56
N GLU A 168 -17.77 7.96 9.39
CA GLU A 168 -18.82 7.15 8.76
C GLU A 168 -19.18 5.95 9.65
N LYS A 169 -18.19 5.22 10.16
CA LYS A 169 -18.40 4.11 11.09
C LYS A 169 -19.18 4.56 12.33
N ALA A 170 -18.79 5.69 12.93
CA ALA A 170 -19.49 6.24 14.09
C ALA A 170 -20.93 6.68 13.74
N ALA A 171 -21.19 7.14 12.51
CA ALA A 171 -22.56 7.46 12.06
C ALA A 171 -23.41 6.18 11.93
N LEU A 172 -22.88 5.14 11.28
CA LEU A 172 -23.54 3.84 11.13
C LEU A 172 -23.82 3.17 12.48
N GLU A 173 -22.92 3.27 13.45
CA GLU A 173 -23.16 2.76 14.82
C GLU A 173 -24.35 3.47 15.49
N ARG A 174 -24.50 4.78 15.30
CA ARG A 174 -25.66 5.53 15.82
C ARG A 174 -26.95 5.13 15.13
N GLU A 175 -26.94 4.98 13.81
CA GLU A 175 -28.10 4.53 13.03
C GLU A 175 -28.54 3.13 13.44
N SER A 176 -27.59 2.21 13.60
CA SER A 176 -27.84 0.86 14.10
C SER A 176 -28.53 0.87 15.48
N ALA A 177 -28.04 1.70 16.41
CA ALA A 177 -28.65 1.85 17.73
C ALA A 177 -30.09 2.43 17.67
N VAL A 178 -30.37 3.32 16.71
CA VAL A 178 -31.74 3.84 16.49
C VAL A 178 -32.66 2.74 15.96
N ILE A 179 -32.20 1.98 14.97
CA ILE A 179 -32.96 0.87 14.38
C ILE A 179 -33.26 -0.20 15.44
N GLU A 180 -32.29 -0.53 16.29
CA GLU A 180 -32.48 -1.49 17.38
C GLU A 180 -33.57 -1.05 18.36
N ARG A 181 -33.57 0.23 18.76
CA ARG A 181 -34.64 0.79 19.61
C ARG A 181 -36.00 0.74 18.93
N GLN A 182 -36.08 1.06 17.64
CA GLN A 182 -37.33 0.98 16.86
C GLN A 182 -37.85 -0.46 16.80
N ARG A 183 -36.96 -1.44 16.58
CA ARG A 183 -37.32 -2.86 16.60
C ARG A 183 -37.90 -3.28 17.95
N ALA A 184 -37.26 -2.89 19.05
CA ALA A 184 -37.76 -3.18 20.40
C ALA A 184 -39.12 -2.53 20.68
N GLN A 185 -39.36 -1.32 20.18
CA GLN A 185 -40.67 -0.66 20.29
C GLN A 185 -41.75 -1.40 19.48
N LEU A 186 -41.45 -1.80 18.24
CA LEU A 186 -42.36 -2.57 17.40
C LEU A 186 -42.71 -3.93 18.01
N GLU A 187 -41.74 -4.60 18.63
CA GLU A 187 -41.98 -5.87 19.33
C GLU A 187 -42.95 -5.69 20.51
N LYS A 188 -42.77 -4.63 21.31
CA LYS A 188 -43.71 -4.29 22.39
C LYS A 188 -45.11 -4.01 21.86
N ALA A 189 -45.22 -3.20 20.80
CA ALA A 189 -46.51 -2.89 20.17
C ALA A 189 -47.20 -4.14 19.63
N ARG A 190 -46.45 -5.05 18.98
CA ARG A 190 -46.96 -6.34 18.53
C ARG A 190 -47.50 -7.17 19.69
N SER A 191 -46.74 -7.28 20.78
CA SER A 191 -47.20 -8.00 21.97
C SER A 191 -48.47 -7.39 22.58
N ALA A 192 -48.63 -6.06 22.53
CA ALA A 192 -49.84 -5.39 23.01
C ALA A 192 -51.04 -5.74 22.13
N LEU A 193 -50.89 -5.67 20.80
CA LEU A 193 -51.94 -6.07 19.85
C LEU A 193 -52.34 -7.54 20.02
N ASP A 194 -51.39 -8.43 20.30
CA ASP A 194 -51.69 -9.84 20.56
C ASP A 194 -52.56 -10.02 21.83
N ARG A 195 -52.32 -9.21 22.87
CA ARG A 195 -53.16 -9.22 24.09
C ARG A 195 -54.56 -8.66 23.80
N ASP A 196 -54.65 -7.56 23.06
CA ASP A 196 -55.94 -6.94 22.70
C ASP A 196 -56.77 -7.88 21.84
N ARG A 197 -56.13 -8.57 20.88
CA ARG A 197 -56.77 -9.61 20.07
C ARG A 197 -57.32 -10.74 20.93
N ALA A 198 -56.54 -11.24 21.88
CA ALA A 198 -56.99 -12.27 22.80
C ALA A 198 -58.14 -11.80 23.71
N ALA A 199 -58.16 -10.52 24.10
CA ALA A 199 -59.27 -9.94 24.86
C ALA A 199 -60.56 -9.90 24.03
N LEU A 200 -60.48 -9.40 22.78
CA LEU A 200 -61.61 -9.36 21.86
C LEU A 200 -62.16 -10.77 21.54
N GLU A 201 -61.29 -11.77 21.42
CA GLU A 201 -61.73 -13.17 21.25
C GLU A 201 -62.53 -13.69 22.45
N ARG A 202 -62.16 -13.30 23.68
CA ARG A 202 -62.93 -13.64 24.90
C ARG A 202 -64.27 -12.91 24.95
N ASP A 203 -64.28 -11.62 24.65
CA ASP A 203 -65.51 -10.80 24.64
C ASP A 203 -66.50 -11.31 23.59
N ARG A 204 -66.00 -11.66 22.41
CA ARG A 204 -66.81 -12.32 21.37
C ARG A 204 -67.42 -13.63 21.89
N GLY A 205 -66.62 -14.47 22.54
CA GLY A 205 -67.11 -15.71 23.14
C GLY A 205 -68.11 -15.49 24.29
N ALA A 206 -68.04 -14.36 25.01
CA ALA A 206 -69.03 -13.98 26.01
C ALA A 206 -70.35 -13.56 25.36
N LEU A 207 -70.30 -12.68 24.36
CA LEU A 207 -71.47 -12.25 23.60
C LEU A 207 -72.19 -13.42 22.90
N GLU A 208 -71.43 -14.40 22.39
CA GLU A 208 -72.02 -15.62 21.81
C GLU A 208 -72.78 -16.45 22.85
N ARG A 209 -72.31 -16.51 24.11
CA ARG A 209 -73.03 -17.17 25.22
C ARG A 209 -74.27 -16.39 25.63
N ASP A 210 -74.16 -15.07 25.84
CA ASP A 210 -75.29 -14.21 26.20
C ASP A 210 -76.40 -14.27 25.13
N ARG A 211 -76.01 -14.28 23.85
CA ARG A 211 -76.95 -14.46 22.74
C ARG A 211 -77.66 -15.81 22.81
N ALA A 212 -76.96 -16.89 23.13
CA ALA A 212 -77.56 -18.21 23.29
C ALA A 212 -78.51 -18.28 24.49
N GLU A 213 -78.19 -17.59 25.60
CA GLU A 213 -79.06 -17.45 26.77
C GLU A 213 -80.34 -16.70 26.42
N LEU A 214 -80.24 -15.52 25.80
CA LEU A 214 -81.41 -14.76 25.34
C LEU A 214 -82.30 -15.55 24.37
N GLN A 215 -81.71 -16.39 23.51
CA GLN A 215 -82.48 -17.28 22.64
C GLN A 215 -83.25 -18.35 23.43
N ARG A 216 -82.68 -18.89 24.51
CA ARG A 216 -83.38 -19.83 25.40
C ARG A 216 -84.50 -19.13 26.16
N ASP A 217 -84.25 -17.94 26.71
CA ASP A 217 -85.25 -17.17 27.43
C ASP A 217 -86.43 -16.79 26.53
N LEU A 218 -86.14 -16.37 25.29
CA LEU A 218 -87.16 -16.08 24.28
C LEU A 218 -87.97 -17.33 23.92
N ALA A 219 -87.34 -18.49 23.80
CA ALA A 219 -88.04 -19.76 23.58
C ALA A 219 -88.93 -20.14 24.76
N ALA A 220 -88.44 -19.98 26.00
CA ALA A 220 -89.18 -20.25 27.23
C ALA A 220 -90.40 -19.31 27.38
N LEU A 221 -90.23 -18.02 27.07
CA LEU A 221 -91.34 -17.05 27.06
C LEU A 221 -92.40 -17.45 26.02
N LYS A 222 -91.98 -17.90 24.84
CA LYS A 222 -92.88 -18.35 23.78
C LYS A 222 -93.64 -19.62 24.17
N SER A 223 -93.02 -20.57 24.87
CA SER A 223 -93.72 -21.77 25.37
C SER A 223 -94.65 -21.46 26.55
N GLY A 224 -94.22 -20.61 27.50
CA GLY A 224 -95.04 -20.20 28.63
C GLY A 224 -96.30 -19.42 28.22
N SER A 225 -96.21 -18.59 27.18
CA SER A 225 -97.38 -17.90 26.63
C SER A 225 -98.38 -18.85 25.96
N VAL A 226 -97.92 -20.01 25.44
CA VAL A 226 -98.80 -21.07 24.91
C VAL A 226 -99.48 -21.84 26.04
N GLU A 227 -98.82 -22.02 27.19
CA GLU A 227 -99.39 -22.66 28.39
C GLU A 227 -100.37 -21.75 29.15
N GLU A 228 -100.08 -20.44 29.28
CA GLU A 228 -101.02 -19.46 29.88
C GLU A 228 -102.28 -19.28 29.02
N GLN A 229 -102.19 -19.32 27.69
CA GLN A 229 -103.37 -19.32 26.81
C GLN A 229 -104.22 -20.60 26.93
N SER A 230 -103.65 -21.69 27.46
CA SER A 230 -104.39 -22.94 27.71
C SER A 230 -104.99 -23.02 29.12
N SER A 231 -104.64 -22.09 30.02
CA SER A 231 -105.03 -22.17 31.45
C SER A 231 -105.18 -20.81 32.14
N THR A 232 -105.88 -19.82 31.56
CA THR A 232 -106.46 -18.74 32.38
C THR A 232 -107.53 -17.95 31.62
N ALA A 233 -108.67 -17.77 32.28
CA ALA A 233 -109.69 -16.81 31.90
C ALA A 233 -109.13 -15.37 31.97
N PRO A 234 -109.60 -14.42 31.13
CA PRO A 234 -109.01 -13.10 31.01
C PRO A 234 -109.46 -12.24 32.20
N THR A 235 -108.52 -11.84 33.05
CA THR A 235 -108.77 -10.74 34.00
C THR A 235 -107.87 -9.59 33.60
N GLY A 236 -108.49 -8.61 32.94
CA GLY A 236 -107.79 -7.47 32.38
C GLY A 236 -107.17 -6.59 33.45
N LEU A 237 -105.87 -6.35 33.31
CA LEU A 237 -105.09 -5.18 33.74
C LEU A 237 -103.89 -5.22 32.77
N ASP A 238 -103.70 -4.32 31.82
CA ASP A 238 -103.31 -2.94 32.06
C ASP A 238 -103.31 -2.20 30.70
N MET A 239 -104.26 -1.28 30.49
CA MET A 239 -104.38 -0.41 29.30
C MET A 239 -104.06 1.05 29.64
N ASP A 240 -103.27 1.32 30.69
CA ASP A 240 -102.93 2.71 31.08
C ASP A 240 -101.61 3.23 30.46
N SER A 241 -100.75 2.34 29.94
CA SER A 241 -99.46 2.72 29.36
C SER A 241 -99.59 3.41 27.99
N GLY A 242 -100.57 3.01 27.17
CA GLY A 242 -100.87 3.64 25.88
C GLY A 242 -101.39 5.07 26.03
N ASN A 243 -102.32 5.28 26.96
CA ASN A 243 -102.87 6.60 27.27
C ASN A 243 -101.81 7.56 27.82
N ARG A 244 -100.86 7.08 28.62
CA ARG A 244 -99.79 7.93 29.18
C ARG A 244 -98.81 8.39 28.11
N ARG A 245 -98.47 7.51 27.16
CA ARG A 245 -97.59 7.83 26.03
C ARG A 245 -98.26 8.78 25.03
N GLU A 246 -99.54 8.57 24.74
CA GLU A 246 -100.32 9.47 23.88
C GLU A 246 -100.49 10.86 24.52
N ARG A 247 -100.80 10.92 25.82
CA ARG A 247 -100.84 12.19 26.56
C ARG A 247 -99.48 12.89 26.57
N PHE A 248 -98.38 12.15 26.72
CA PHE A 248 -97.03 12.71 26.67
C PHE A 248 -96.72 13.30 25.29
N LEU A 249 -97.05 12.60 24.21
CA LEU A 249 -96.83 13.10 22.84
C LEU A 249 -97.68 14.35 22.55
N VAL A 250 -98.94 14.38 22.98
CA VAL A 250 -99.81 15.57 22.82
C VAL A 250 -99.26 16.77 23.59
N LEU A 251 -98.79 16.57 24.82
CA LEU A 251 -98.16 17.64 25.62
C LEU A 251 -96.83 18.10 25.01
N PHE A 252 -96.04 17.18 24.48
CA PHE A 252 -94.77 17.49 23.81
C PHE A 252 -95.01 18.28 22.52
N GLU A 253 -96.02 17.92 21.74
CA GLU A 253 -96.42 18.65 20.55
C GLU A 253 -96.96 20.06 20.88
N GLN A 254 -97.72 20.21 21.98
CA GLN A 254 -98.15 21.52 22.46
C GLN A 254 -97.00 22.40 22.96
N LEU A 255 -95.94 21.81 23.53
CA LEU A 255 -94.75 22.53 23.96
C LEU A 255 -93.95 23.07 22.77
N ILE A 256 -93.78 22.25 21.72
CA ILE A 256 -93.09 22.65 20.49
C ILE A 256 -93.84 23.77 19.76
N LYS A 257 -95.18 23.78 19.78
CA LYS A 257 -96.00 24.84 19.15
C LYS A 257 -96.03 26.17 19.91
N LYS A 258 -95.53 26.21 21.16
CA LYS A 258 -95.47 27.43 22.00
C LYS A 258 -94.08 28.07 22.10
N LEU A 259 -93.07 27.44 21.51
CA LEU A 259 -91.75 28.01 21.21
C LEU A 259 -91.78 28.63 19.80
#